data_AF-I0HLT8-F1
#
_entry.id   AF-I0HLT8-F1
#
_cell.length_a   1.000
_cell.length_b   1.000
_cell.length_c   1.000
_cell.angle_alpha   90.00
_cell.angle_beta   90.00
_cell.angle_gamma   90.00
#
_symmetry.space_group_name_H-M   'P 1'
#
loop_
_entity.id
_entity.type
_entity.pdbx_description
1 polymer ?
#
loop_
_entity_poly.entity_id
_entity_poly.type
_entity_poly.pdbx_seq_one_letter_code
_entity_poly.pdbx_strand_id
1 'polypeptide(L)'
;MEYNRIIYPERAEYLSEQKFRSYKVFLSHWDALSAKIKSNFEETHLRRVSKTLIVYGAQSTGKTLLANKLSQDFAATTAVLQSGASLTYEDTNVWHRTVTGFGKNPELVAENTRATALLHIEDDTAWVEKTKQFCGSHTGRTALVIADNCERDYFVQGLLGISDIDFLRIGRTPELVRSAAQRFVALCRGDLRGAMLLMFTNDDLFAQAFEAAVNTQHQGLVEAAAMPMPSPRDKETVIRVNTNRLNSFSYWYCLDRAGIDEKKNTYRTLTAAPSPKAPGGYKAAFEAVDRAIQRATPSRIGRPSKKCLLTFFVLTDRDDIRGAVDLFALGNYTRNVNDNGILDVATYSDDWTSTLRFGDERSRKLLQSEWNLRVVVVGNQFVSALLPGTRRPLIRRLIDASLVYHGPGTQTQTLISHRRAIDVDIAALAALPCSNNAPFWALGQVRSGQYEGELRAILPQYSTARPGFMHYMPDYSPEPYRPCELSSSTSDSDSEINEAIRRSAVACEFTSIKDITAQQLQTYLDRKLPNYVDIMQEQ
;
A
#
# COMPACT_ATOMS: atom_id res chain seq x y z
N MET A 1 -18.17 19.45 -10.36
CA MET A 1 -18.25 18.00 -10.59
C MET A 1 -17.31 17.34 -9.61
N GLU A 2 -17.83 16.63 -8.60
CA GLU A 2 -16.97 15.83 -7.71
C GLU A 2 -16.38 14.67 -8.51
N TYR A 3 -15.05 14.58 -8.49
CA TYR A 3 -14.29 13.58 -9.21
C TYR A 3 -14.38 12.23 -8.46
N ASN A 4 -15.35 11.38 -8.80
CA ASN A 4 -15.50 10.02 -8.25
C ASN A 4 -14.73 8.99 -9.08
N ARG A 5 -13.42 9.19 -9.24
CA ARG A 5 -12.53 8.21 -9.87
C ARG A 5 -11.28 8.03 -9.04
N ILE A 6 -10.75 6.81 -9.02
CA ILE A 6 -9.42 6.62 -8.46
C ILE A 6 -8.38 7.10 -9.47
N ILE A 7 -7.37 7.79 -8.96
CA ILE A 7 -6.10 7.98 -9.62
C ILE A 7 -5.38 6.64 -9.56
N TYR A 8 -5.24 6.01 -10.71
CA TYR A 8 -4.29 4.94 -10.96
C TYR A 8 -3.71 5.18 -12.34
N PRO A 9 -2.43 4.86 -12.53
CA PRO A 9 -1.81 5.05 -13.82
C PRO A 9 -2.16 3.89 -14.77
N GLU A 10 -2.32 4.18 -16.06
CA GLU A 10 -2.36 3.12 -17.08
C GLU A 10 -1.05 2.33 -17.11
N ARG A 11 0.06 3.02 -16.87
CA ARG A 11 1.38 2.47 -16.59
C ARG A 11 2.07 3.30 -15.51
N ALA A 12 2.63 2.68 -14.49
CA ALA A 12 3.11 3.37 -13.29
C ALA A 12 4.07 4.54 -13.59
N GLU A 13 4.86 4.43 -14.64
CA GLU A 13 5.77 5.45 -15.17
C GLU A 13 5.09 6.72 -15.71
N TYR A 14 3.78 6.70 -16.01
CA TYR A 14 3.03 7.88 -16.45
C TYR A 14 2.63 8.80 -15.31
N LEU A 15 2.87 8.39 -14.06
CA LEU A 15 2.72 9.29 -12.92
C LEU A 15 3.78 10.38 -13.01
N SER A 16 3.39 11.63 -12.73
CA SER A 16 4.38 12.70 -12.51
C SER A 16 5.37 12.26 -11.43
N GLU A 17 6.61 12.76 -11.48
CA GLU A 17 7.67 12.35 -10.55
C GLU A 17 7.20 12.40 -9.07
N GLN A 18 6.46 13.44 -8.70
CA GLN A 18 5.85 13.58 -7.37
C GLN A 18 4.86 12.46 -7.04
N LYS A 19 3.99 12.06 -7.97
CA LYS A 19 3.02 10.98 -7.77
C LYS A 19 3.68 9.60 -7.85
N PHE A 20 4.72 9.44 -8.65
CA PHE A 20 5.50 8.21 -8.71
C PHE A 20 6.22 7.94 -7.38
N ARG A 21 6.75 8.97 -6.70
CA ARG A 21 7.29 8.83 -5.33
C ARG A 21 6.23 8.32 -4.34
N SER A 22 4.96 8.64 -4.56
CA SER A 22 3.85 8.12 -3.75
C SER A 22 3.44 6.70 -4.14
N TYR A 23 3.84 6.18 -5.30
CA TYR A 23 3.54 4.81 -5.74
C TYR A 23 4.54 3.81 -5.13
N LYS A 24 4.03 2.70 -4.58
CA LYS A 24 4.86 1.64 -4.00
C LYS A 24 5.01 0.48 -4.98
N VAL A 25 6.27 0.19 -5.33
CA VAL A 25 6.63 -0.98 -6.15
C VAL A 25 7.02 -2.13 -5.24
N PHE A 26 6.31 -3.25 -5.35
CA PHE A 26 6.57 -4.47 -4.56
C PHE A 26 7.46 -5.42 -5.36
N LEU A 27 8.60 -5.82 -4.80
CA LEU A 27 9.62 -6.58 -5.54
C LEU A 27 9.62 -8.09 -5.27
N SER A 28 8.97 -8.56 -4.21
CA SER A 28 9.03 -9.96 -3.76
C SER A 28 8.60 -10.96 -4.83
N HIS A 29 7.54 -10.66 -5.57
CA HIS A 29 7.06 -11.52 -6.64
C HIS A 29 8.03 -11.62 -7.84
N TRP A 30 9.06 -10.77 -7.90
CA TRP A 30 10.12 -10.82 -8.91
C TRP A 30 11.35 -11.60 -8.45
N ASP A 31 11.41 -12.12 -7.21
CA ASP A 31 12.64 -12.72 -6.68
C ASP A 31 13.18 -13.87 -7.55
N ALA A 32 12.31 -14.72 -8.09
CA ALA A 32 12.71 -15.78 -9.03
C ALA A 32 13.26 -15.22 -10.35
N LEU A 33 12.69 -14.12 -10.85
CA LEU A 33 13.17 -13.46 -12.05
C LEU A 33 14.49 -12.72 -11.78
N SER A 34 14.62 -12.03 -10.66
CA SER A 34 15.87 -11.38 -10.23
C SER A 34 17.00 -12.40 -10.09
N ALA A 35 16.74 -13.60 -9.58
CA ALA A 35 17.72 -14.68 -9.52
C ALA A 35 18.18 -15.15 -10.93
N LYS A 36 17.26 -15.22 -11.90
CA LYS A 36 17.62 -15.52 -13.30
C LYS A 36 18.44 -14.39 -13.94
N ILE A 37 18.04 -13.14 -13.74
CA ILE A 37 18.79 -11.97 -14.23
C ILE A 37 20.20 -12.00 -13.62
N LYS A 38 20.33 -12.26 -12.31
CA LYS A 38 21.62 -12.42 -11.64
C LYS A 38 22.50 -13.48 -12.29
N SER A 39 21.97 -14.69 -12.49
CA SER A 39 22.72 -15.80 -13.08
C SER A 39 23.29 -15.43 -14.46
N ASN A 40 22.46 -14.84 -15.32
CA ASN A 40 22.89 -14.41 -16.66
C ASN A 40 23.87 -13.24 -16.61
N PHE A 41 23.68 -12.33 -15.66
CA PHE A 41 24.59 -11.22 -15.42
C PHE A 41 25.98 -11.71 -14.97
N GLU A 42 26.05 -12.61 -13.98
CA GLU A 42 27.30 -13.17 -13.48
C GLU A 42 28.07 -13.93 -14.57
N GLU A 43 27.38 -14.73 -15.40
CA GLU A 43 28.04 -15.39 -16.53
C GLU A 43 28.61 -14.39 -17.54
N THR A 44 27.84 -13.33 -17.85
CA THR A 44 28.30 -12.27 -18.77
C THR A 44 29.50 -11.53 -18.19
N HIS A 45 29.41 -11.16 -16.92
CA HIS A 45 30.41 -10.38 -16.21
C HIS A 45 31.73 -11.14 -16.06
N LEU A 46 31.67 -12.40 -15.60
CA LEU A 46 32.85 -13.21 -15.30
C LEU A 46 33.49 -13.81 -16.56
N ARG A 47 32.68 -14.28 -17.51
CA ARG A 47 33.17 -15.02 -18.68
C ARG A 47 33.29 -14.15 -19.94
N ARG A 48 32.81 -12.91 -19.90
CA ARG A 48 32.75 -11.99 -21.05
C ARG A 48 32.09 -12.62 -22.29
N VAL A 49 31.10 -13.47 -22.03
CA VAL A 49 30.20 -14.05 -23.04
C VAL A 49 28.92 -13.25 -23.06
N SER A 50 28.29 -13.12 -24.21
CA SER A 50 26.98 -12.46 -24.28
C SER A 50 25.89 -13.40 -23.78
N LYS A 51 24.91 -12.84 -23.09
CA LYS A 51 23.71 -13.56 -22.66
C LYS A 51 22.47 -12.72 -22.92
N THR A 52 21.36 -13.40 -23.12
CA THR A 52 20.08 -12.74 -23.34
C THR A 52 18.98 -13.42 -22.55
N LEU A 53 18.21 -12.62 -21.82
CA LEU A 53 17.00 -13.06 -21.14
C LEU A 53 15.79 -12.36 -21.78
N ILE A 54 14.87 -13.14 -22.32
CA ILE A 54 13.59 -12.64 -22.84
C ILE A 54 12.52 -12.86 -21.76
N VAL A 55 12.01 -11.77 -21.21
CA VAL A 55 10.92 -11.76 -20.23
C VAL A 55 9.61 -11.50 -20.95
N TYR A 56 8.78 -12.53 -21.07
CA TYR A 56 7.50 -12.47 -21.77
C TYR A 56 6.31 -12.52 -20.80
N GLY A 57 5.18 -11.94 -21.19
CA GLY A 57 3.92 -12.13 -20.47
C GLY A 57 2.83 -11.21 -20.98
N ALA A 58 1.58 -11.47 -20.63
CA ALA A 58 0.45 -10.65 -21.08
C ALA A 58 0.61 -9.16 -20.73
N GLN A 59 -0.22 -8.31 -21.35
CA GLN A 59 -0.22 -6.87 -21.07
C GLN A 59 -0.50 -6.59 -19.58
N SER A 60 0.10 -5.51 -19.06
CA SER A 60 -0.12 -5.03 -17.68
C SER A 60 0.30 -6.01 -16.56
N THR A 61 1.32 -6.82 -16.82
CA THR A 61 1.98 -7.70 -15.82
C THR A 61 3.21 -7.07 -15.15
N GLY A 62 3.57 -5.82 -15.51
CA GLY A 62 4.66 -5.07 -14.87
C GLY A 62 6.02 -5.12 -15.57
N LYS A 63 6.10 -5.60 -16.82
CA LYS A 63 7.34 -5.68 -17.61
C LYS A 63 8.07 -4.33 -17.76
N THR A 64 7.39 -3.34 -18.34
CA THR A 64 7.92 -1.97 -18.49
C THR A 64 8.24 -1.32 -17.14
N LEU A 65 7.46 -1.62 -16.09
CA LEU A 65 7.76 -1.14 -14.74
C LEU A 65 9.07 -1.73 -14.21
N LEU A 66 9.33 -3.02 -14.43
CA LEU A 66 10.59 -3.66 -14.07
C LEU A 66 11.76 -3.06 -14.86
N ALA A 67 11.63 -2.87 -16.17
CA ALA A 67 12.64 -2.25 -17.04
C ALA A 67 13.03 -0.84 -16.56
N ASN A 68 12.02 0.00 -16.32
CA ASN A 68 12.20 1.37 -15.83
C ASN A 68 12.79 1.39 -14.42
N LYS A 69 12.27 0.57 -13.49
CA LYS A 69 12.75 0.54 -12.11
C LYS A 69 14.20 0.07 -12.03
N LEU A 70 14.58 -0.95 -12.81
CA LEU A 70 15.96 -1.42 -12.90
C LEU A 70 16.91 -0.30 -13.39
N SER A 71 16.50 0.44 -14.43
CA SER A 71 17.28 1.56 -14.98
C SER A 71 17.43 2.71 -13.98
N GLN A 72 16.33 3.11 -13.34
CA GLN A 72 16.30 4.18 -12.34
C GLN A 72 17.14 3.81 -11.11
N ASP A 73 17.00 2.59 -10.62
CA ASP A 73 17.74 2.10 -9.46
C ASP A 73 19.24 2.00 -9.72
N PHE A 74 19.64 1.54 -10.91
CA PHE A 74 21.04 1.56 -11.33
C PHE A 74 21.60 2.99 -11.36
N ALA A 75 20.85 3.95 -11.91
CA ALA A 75 21.26 5.35 -11.96
C ALA A 75 21.37 5.97 -10.56
N ALA A 76 20.42 5.68 -9.67
CA ALA A 76 20.44 6.15 -8.28
C ALA A 76 21.65 5.60 -7.52
N THR A 77 21.93 4.29 -7.63
CA THR A 77 23.12 3.66 -7.04
C THR A 77 24.40 4.28 -7.60
N THR A 78 24.45 4.54 -8.91
CA THR A 78 25.60 5.20 -9.56
C THR A 78 25.83 6.60 -8.99
N ALA A 79 24.77 7.40 -8.82
CA ALA A 79 24.86 8.74 -8.25
C ALA A 79 25.38 8.73 -6.80
N VAL A 80 24.93 7.77 -5.97
CA VAL A 80 25.44 7.58 -4.61
C VAL A 80 26.94 7.30 -4.64
N LEU A 81 27.40 6.36 -5.48
CA LEU A 81 28.81 6.02 -5.60
C LEU A 81 29.67 7.18 -6.10
N GLN A 82 29.15 7.99 -7.03
CA GLN A 82 29.85 9.17 -7.55
C GLN A 82 29.95 10.30 -6.52
N SER A 83 28.97 10.44 -5.63
CA SER A 83 29.00 11.44 -4.56
C SER A 83 29.99 11.13 -3.44
N GLY A 84 30.53 9.90 -3.40
CA GLY A 84 31.40 9.42 -2.32
C GLY A 84 30.65 9.04 -1.04
N ALA A 85 29.31 9.06 -1.06
CA ALA A 85 28.50 8.61 0.06
C ALA A 85 28.64 7.10 0.31
N SER A 86 28.47 6.68 1.57
CA SER A 86 28.45 5.26 1.92
C SER A 86 27.22 4.59 1.33
N LEU A 87 27.44 3.55 0.52
CA LEU A 87 26.36 2.76 -0.07
C LEU A 87 25.79 1.80 0.96
N THR A 88 24.47 1.79 1.11
CA THR A 88 23.75 0.79 1.89
C THR A 88 22.90 -0.08 0.97
N TYR A 89 22.66 -1.33 1.37
CA TYR A 89 21.76 -2.21 0.63
C TYR A 89 20.31 -1.75 0.85
N GLU A 90 19.51 -1.77 -0.21
CA GLU A 90 18.12 -1.31 -0.20
C GLU A 90 17.21 -2.42 -0.70
N ASP A 91 16.32 -2.92 0.17
CA ASP A 91 15.38 -3.99 -0.18
C ASP A 91 14.39 -3.60 -1.28
N THR A 92 14.18 -2.30 -1.52
CA THR A 92 13.29 -1.75 -2.55
C THR A 92 14.02 -1.36 -3.84
N ASN A 93 15.30 -1.71 -3.96
CA ASN A 93 16.13 -1.44 -5.12
C ASN A 93 16.32 -2.73 -5.94
N VAL A 94 15.78 -2.75 -7.16
CA VAL A 94 15.81 -3.90 -8.09
C VAL A 94 17.23 -4.20 -8.53
N TRP A 95 18.06 -3.18 -8.75
CA TRP A 95 19.46 -3.36 -9.12
C TRP A 95 20.24 -4.07 -8.00
N HIS A 96 20.07 -3.62 -6.75
CA HIS A 96 20.70 -4.22 -5.57
C HIS A 96 20.32 -5.71 -5.43
N ARG A 97 19.02 -6.03 -5.58
CA ARG A 97 18.52 -7.43 -5.60
C ARG A 97 19.11 -8.24 -6.74
N THR A 98 19.25 -7.64 -7.92
CA THR A 98 19.76 -8.33 -9.11
C THR A 98 21.23 -8.71 -8.95
N VAL A 99 22.10 -7.79 -8.50
CA VAL A 99 23.54 -8.04 -8.47
C VAL A 99 24.04 -8.78 -7.25
N THR A 100 23.27 -8.81 -6.15
CA THR A 100 23.64 -9.56 -4.94
C THR A 100 22.79 -10.82 -4.74
N GLY A 101 21.60 -10.89 -5.34
CA GLY A 101 20.59 -11.87 -4.99
C GLY A 101 20.11 -11.64 -3.56
N PHE A 102 20.15 -12.68 -2.73
CA PHE A 102 19.72 -12.64 -1.33
C PHE A 102 20.84 -12.27 -0.35
N GLY A 103 22.08 -12.08 -0.82
CA GLY A 103 23.25 -11.84 0.04
C GLY A 103 23.30 -10.45 0.68
N LYS A 104 22.49 -9.49 0.20
CA LYS A 104 22.39 -8.10 0.70
C LYS A 104 23.72 -7.37 0.95
N ASN A 105 24.76 -7.71 0.18
CA ASN A 105 26.13 -7.21 0.36
C ASN A 105 26.34 -5.87 -0.38
N PRO A 106 26.52 -4.73 0.32
CA PRO A 106 26.70 -3.42 -0.32
C PRO A 106 28.00 -3.29 -1.12
N GLU A 107 29.08 -3.95 -0.71
CA GLU A 107 30.36 -3.93 -1.43
C GLU A 107 30.23 -4.58 -2.82
N LEU A 108 29.53 -5.72 -2.90
CA LEU A 108 29.25 -6.41 -4.15
C LEU A 108 28.32 -5.59 -5.06
N VAL A 109 27.37 -4.84 -4.48
CA VAL A 109 26.59 -3.85 -5.25
C VAL A 109 27.53 -2.81 -5.85
N ALA A 110 28.43 -2.23 -5.04
CA ALA A 110 29.32 -1.18 -5.49
C ALA A 110 30.28 -1.66 -6.60
N GLU A 111 30.84 -2.85 -6.45
CA GLU A 111 31.70 -3.49 -7.45
C GLU A 111 30.96 -3.68 -8.78
N ASN A 112 29.82 -4.36 -8.75
CA ASN A 112 29.04 -4.63 -9.96
C ASN A 112 28.52 -3.35 -10.63
N THR A 113 28.15 -2.34 -9.85
CA THR A 113 27.70 -1.03 -10.40
C THR A 113 28.84 -0.33 -11.15
N ARG A 114 30.05 -0.29 -10.58
CA ARG A 114 31.21 0.30 -11.27
C ARG A 114 31.57 -0.48 -12.52
N ALA A 115 31.47 -1.80 -12.47
CA ALA A 115 31.81 -2.68 -13.57
C ALA A 115 30.74 -2.79 -14.66
N THR A 116 29.58 -2.15 -14.52
CA THR A 116 28.45 -2.27 -15.47
C THR A 116 28.11 -0.92 -16.08
N ALA A 117 27.80 -0.87 -17.37
CA ALA A 117 27.16 0.28 -18.00
C ALA A 117 25.77 -0.14 -18.49
N LEU A 118 24.75 0.70 -18.28
CA LEU A 118 23.36 0.39 -18.63
C LEU A 118 22.88 1.25 -19.81
N LEU A 119 22.23 0.61 -20.78
CA LEU A 119 21.51 1.25 -21.89
C LEU A 119 20.06 0.77 -21.89
N HIS A 120 19.09 1.69 -21.92
CA HIS A 120 17.67 1.37 -22.05
C HIS A 120 17.16 1.84 -23.42
N ILE A 121 16.53 0.93 -24.16
CA ILE A 121 16.04 1.12 -25.52
C ILE A 121 14.53 0.86 -25.55
N GLU A 122 13.79 1.80 -26.14
CA GLU A 122 12.35 1.71 -26.34
C GLU A 122 12.02 2.13 -27.79
N ASP A 123 11.37 1.24 -28.56
CA ASP A 123 10.81 1.52 -29.89
C ASP A 123 11.77 2.17 -30.92
N ASP A 124 12.99 1.67 -31.03
CA ASP A 124 14.04 2.30 -31.84
C ASP A 124 14.66 1.33 -32.86
N THR A 125 14.43 1.55 -34.16
CA THR A 125 15.00 0.70 -35.24
C THR A 125 16.52 0.78 -35.31
N ALA A 126 17.15 1.85 -34.81
CA ALA A 126 18.59 2.01 -34.74
C ALA A 126 19.22 1.35 -33.50
N TRP A 127 18.45 0.58 -32.72
CA TRP A 127 18.91 -0.02 -31.46
C TRP A 127 20.19 -0.83 -31.61
N VAL A 128 20.37 -1.56 -32.71
CA VAL A 128 21.56 -2.39 -32.95
C VAL A 128 22.81 -1.51 -32.99
N GLU A 129 22.80 -0.46 -33.82
CA GLU A 129 23.95 0.44 -33.97
C GLU A 129 24.22 1.23 -32.69
N LYS A 130 23.16 1.69 -32.01
CA LYS A 130 23.30 2.32 -30.68
C LYS A 130 23.94 1.38 -29.66
N THR A 131 23.54 0.11 -29.66
CA THR A 131 24.10 -0.88 -28.75
C THR A 131 25.56 -1.18 -29.06
N LYS A 132 25.93 -1.30 -30.34
CA LYS A 132 27.33 -1.48 -30.76
C LYS A 132 28.19 -0.31 -30.30
N GLN A 133 27.75 0.92 -30.58
CA GLN A 133 28.46 2.13 -30.15
C GLN A 133 28.57 2.20 -28.62
N PHE A 134 27.51 1.82 -27.90
CA PHE A 134 27.50 1.77 -26.45
C PHE A 134 28.50 0.75 -25.89
N CYS A 135 28.52 -0.47 -26.42
CA CYS A 135 29.49 -1.50 -26.04
C CYS A 135 30.93 -1.05 -26.36
N GLY A 136 31.15 -0.44 -27.53
CA GLY A 136 32.45 0.08 -27.94
C GLY A 136 32.96 1.29 -27.13
N SER A 137 32.06 2.10 -26.57
CA SER A 137 32.42 3.25 -25.72
C SER A 137 32.64 2.87 -24.26
N HIS A 138 32.21 1.68 -23.83
CA HIS A 138 32.32 1.19 -22.45
C HIS A 138 33.20 -0.07 -22.36
N THR A 139 34.31 -0.09 -23.11
CA THR A 139 35.27 -1.21 -23.09
C THR A 139 35.76 -1.46 -21.66
N GLY A 140 35.76 -2.74 -21.25
CA GLY A 140 36.12 -3.15 -19.89
C GLY A 140 34.94 -3.27 -18.92
N ARG A 141 33.81 -2.62 -19.20
CA ARG A 141 32.56 -2.78 -18.42
C ARG A 141 31.66 -3.84 -19.05
N THR A 142 30.73 -4.36 -18.27
CA THR A 142 29.65 -5.23 -18.73
C THR A 142 28.54 -4.34 -19.25
N ALA A 143 28.15 -4.48 -20.52
CA ALA A 143 27.04 -3.72 -21.07
C ALA A 143 25.72 -4.43 -20.74
N LEU A 144 24.88 -3.82 -19.90
CA LEU A 144 23.51 -4.26 -19.66
C LEU A 144 22.56 -3.47 -20.54
N VAL A 145 21.93 -4.13 -21.50
CA VAL A 145 21.06 -3.51 -22.50
C VAL A 145 19.65 -3.96 -22.25
N ILE A 146 18.75 -3.03 -21.92
CA ILE A 146 17.33 -3.30 -21.74
C ILE A 146 16.62 -2.91 -23.02
N ALA A 147 15.88 -3.85 -23.62
CA ALA A 147 15.06 -3.61 -24.80
C ALA A 147 13.58 -3.89 -24.48
N ASP A 148 12.75 -2.86 -24.45
CA ASP A 148 11.32 -3.00 -24.13
C ASP A 148 10.44 -3.13 -25.38
N ASN A 149 9.29 -3.80 -25.26
CA ASN A 149 8.32 -4.06 -26.34
C ASN A 149 8.93 -4.75 -27.58
N CYS A 150 9.81 -5.74 -27.39
CA CYS A 150 10.49 -6.44 -28.48
C CYS A 150 9.55 -7.18 -29.46
N GLU A 151 8.27 -7.37 -29.12
CA GLU A 151 7.27 -7.86 -30.08
C GLU A 151 6.99 -6.86 -31.20
N ARG A 152 7.37 -5.59 -31.07
CA ARG A 152 7.16 -4.62 -32.13
C ARG A 152 8.19 -4.78 -33.24
N ASP A 153 7.88 -4.22 -34.39
CA ASP A 153 8.64 -4.47 -35.61
C ASP A 153 10.07 -3.95 -35.52
N TYR A 154 10.29 -2.89 -34.73
CA TYR A 154 11.59 -2.25 -34.56
C TYR A 154 12.72 -3.25 -34.22
N PHE A 155 12.40 -4.29 -33.43
CA PHE A 155 13.41 -5.23 -32.96
C PHE A 155 13.96 -6.06 -34.12
N VAL A 156 13.06 -6.72 -34.86
CA VAL A 156 13.41 -7.54 -36.03
C VAL A 156 13.95 -6.68 -37.16
N GLN A 157 13.35 -5.51 -37.39
CA GLN A 157 13.80 -4.55 -38.39
C GLN A 157 15.23 -4.09 -38.12
N GLY A 158 15.54 -3.73 -36.87
CA GLY A 158 16.88 -3.30 -36.47
C GLY A 158 17.93 -4.40 -36.62
N LEU A 159 17.58 -5.66 -36.35
CA LEU A 159 18.49 -6.79 -36.59
C LEU A 159 18.82 -6.96 -38.07
N LEU A 160 17.80 -6.87 -38.93
CA LEU A 160 17.93 -7.15 -40.35
C LEU A 160 18.30 -5.92 -41.20
N GLY A 161 18.26 -4.72 -40.63
CA GLY A 161 18.50 -3.47 -41.35
C GLY A 161 17.46 -3.19 -42.44
N ILE A 162 16.21 -3.62 -42.23
CA ILE A 162 15.11 -3.48 -43.20
C ILE A 162 14.22 -2.28 -42.86
N SER A 163 13.73 -1.60 -43.91
CA SER A 163 12.86 -0.43 -43.76
C SER A 163 11.44 -0.82 -43.32
N ASP A 164 10.67 0.14 -42.80
CA ASP A 164 9.25 -0.05 -42.47
C ASP A 164 8.44 -0.51 -43.68
N ILE A 165 8.71 0.06 -44.85
CA ILE A 165 8.00 -0.26 -46.09
C ILE A 165 8.26 -1.71 -46.50
N ASP A 166 9.50 -2.18 -46.38
CA ASP A 166 9.86 -3.56 -46.73
C ASP A 166 9.30 -4.54 -45.71
N PHE A 167 9.35 -4.19 -44.42
CA PHE A 167 8.79 -5.02 -43.36
C PHE A 167 7.27 -5.19 -43.50
N LEU A 168 6.53 -4.11 -43.81
CA LEU A 168 5.08 -4.18 -44.05
C LEU A 168 4.72 -5.06 -45.26
N ARG A 169 5.59 -5.13 -46.28
CA ARG A 169 5.40 -5.97 -47.46
C ARG A 169 5.64 -7.45 -47.18
N ILE A 170 6.66 -7.76 -46.38
CA ILE A 170 7.07 -9.14 -46.07
C ILE A 170 6.21 -9.72 -44.93
N GLY A 171 5.89 -8.89 -43.94
CA GLY A 171 5.29 -9.29 -42.68
C GLY A 171 6.26 -10.07 -41.77
N ARG A 172 5.86 -10.33 -40.53
CA ARG A 172 6.63 -11.17 -39.61
C ARG A 172 6.40 -12.66 -39.92
N THR A 173 7.31 -13.25 -40.70
CA THR A 173 7.28 -14.68 -41.04
C THR A 173 8.26 -15.49 -40.18
N PRO A 174 8.07 -16.82 -40.02
CA PRO A 174 9.03 -17.69 -39.35
C PRO A 174 10.44 -17.65 -39.97
N GLU A 175 10.54 -17.45 -41.28
CA GLU A 175 11.80 -17.28 -42.01
C GLU A 175 12.50 -15.98 -41.60
N LEU A 176 11.74 -14.89 -41.45
CA LEU A 176 12.28 -13.61 -41.01
C LEU A 176 12.81 -13.68 -39.57
N VAL A 177 12.08 -14.37 -38.68
CA VAL A 177 12.52 -14.62 -37.29
C VAL A 177 13.80 -15.45 -37.27
N ARG A 178 13.92 -16.49 -38.11
CA ARG A 178 15.15 -17.29 -38.23
C ARG A 178 16.33 -16.46 -38.73
N SER A 179 16.14 -15.63 -39.75
CA SER A 179 17.18 -14.72 -40.25
C SER A 179 17.60 -13.71 -39.19
N ALA A 180 16.64 -13.16 -38.44
CA ALA A 180 16.92 -12.25 -37.33
C ALA A 180 17.72 -12.94 -36.22
N ALA A 181 17.37 -14.19 -35.87
CA ALA A 181 18.11 -15.00 -34.92
C ALA A 181 19.56 -15.29 -35.37
N GLN A 182 19.77 -15.62 -36.65
CA GLN A 182 21.12 -15.79 -37.23
C GLN A 182 21.96 -14.52 -37.09
N ARG A 183 21.36 -13.38 -37.45
CA ARG A 183 22.02 -12.09 -37.34
C ARG A 183 22.32 -11.72 -35.89
N PHE A 184 21.40 -12.02 -34.97
CA PHE A 184 21.57 -11.80 -33.54
C PHE A 184 22.74 -12.62 -32.96
N VAL A 185 22.85 -13.90 -33.33
CA VAL A 185 23.98 -14.76 -32.91
C VAL A 185 25.31 -14.20 -33.42
N ALA A 186 25.36 -13.75 -34.68
CA ALA A 186 26.56 -13.14 -35.25
C ALA A 186 26.98 -11.88 -34.49
N LEU A 187 26.01 -11.02 -34.13
CA LEU A 187 26.24 -9.81 -33.33
C LEU A 187 26.77 -10.16 -31.94
N CYS A 188 26.15 -11.12 -31.24
CA CYS A 188 26.60 -11.55 -29.90
C CYS A 188 27.99 -12.19 -29.89
N ARG A 189 28.42 -12.80 -31.00
CA ARG A 189 29.78 -13.34 -31.15
C ARG A 189 30.82 -12.27 -31.51
N GLY A 190 30.39 -11.16 -32.10
CA GLY A 190 31.23 -10.05 -32.55
C GLY A 190 30.99 -8.78 -31.75
N ASP A 191 30.30 -7.80 -32.35
CA ASP A 191 30.19 -6.43 -31.85
C ASP A 191 29.49 -6.29 -30.49
N LEU A 192 28.64 -7.26 -30.12
CA LEU A 192 27.92 -7.28 -28.85
C LEU A 192 28.52 -8.27 -27.84
N ARG A 193 29.76 -8.71 -28.05
CA ARG A 193 30.43 -9.67 -27.18
C ARG A 193 30.56 -9.12 -25.75
N GLY A 194 30.12 -9.91 -24.77
CA GLY A 194 30.16 -9.54 -23.35
C GLY A 194 29.05 -8.57 -22.93
N ALA A 195 28.03 -8.38 -23.78
CA ALA A 195 26.80 -7.68 -23.43
C ALA A 195 25.74 -8.66 -22.89
N MET A 196 25.01 -8.21 -21.88
CA MET A 196 23.79 -8.85 -21.40
C MET A 196 22.60 -8.08 -21.97
N LEU A 197 21.72 -8.76 -22.70
CA LEU A 197 20.46 -8.18 -23.18
C LEU A 197 19.29 -8.69 -22.33
N LEU A 198 18.49 -7.77 -21.81
CA LEU A 198 17.23 -8.04 -21.12
C LEU A 198 16.09 -7.52 -21.99
N MET A 199 15.37 -8.46 -22.62
CA MET A 199 14.32 -8.16 -23.59
C MET A 199 12.96 -8.35 -22.94
N PHE A 200 12.04 -7.42 -23.13
CA PHE A 200 10.67 -7.53 -22.63
C PHE A 200 9.69 -7.64 -23.79
N THR A 201 8.72 -8.55 -23.67
CA THR A 201 7.71 -8.72 -24.71
C THR A 201 6.33 -9.16 -24.23
N ASN A 202 5.28 -8.72 -24.93
CA ASN A 202 3.91 -9.20 -24.72
C ASN A 202 3.57 -10.50 -25.48
N ASP A 203 4.43 -10.92 -26.41
CA ASP A 203 4.20 -12.05 -27.32
C ASP A 203 5.04 -13.27 -26.90
N ASP A 204 4.38 -14.25 -26.28
CA ASP A 204 5.00 -15.49 -25.81
C ASP A 204 5.43 -16.40 -26.95
N LEU A 205 4.65 -16.44 -28.04
CA LEU A 205 4.99 -17.19 -29.24
C LEU A 205 6.24 -16.65 -29.90
N PHE A 206 6.37 -15.33 -30.01
CA PHE A 206 7.59 -14.69 -30.49
C PHE A 206 8.80 -15.01 -29.61
N ALA A 207 8.66 -14.87 -28.28
CA ALA A 207 9.74 -15.15 -27.34
C ALA A 207 10.28 -16.58 -27.48
N GLN A 208 9.38 -17.57 -27.50
CA GLN A 208 9.74 -18.99 -27.63
C GLN A 208 10.31 -19.32 -29.02
N ALA A 209 9.73 -18.76 -30.09
CA ALA A 209 10.22 -18.99 -31.44
C ALA A 209 11.62 -18.39 -31.66
N PHE A 210 11.87 -17.20 -31.13
CA PHE A 210 13.18 -16.54 -31.22
C PHE A 210 14.24 -17.27 -30.38
N GLU A 211 13.90 -17.66 -29.15
CA GLU A 211 14.77 -18.50 -28.30
C GLU A 211 15.17 -19.79 -29.01
N ALA A 212 14.19 -20.54 -29.55
CA ALA A 212 14.45 -21.79 -30.25
C ALA A 212 15.34 -21.59 -31.48
N ALA A 213 15.08 -20.55 -32.27
CA ALA A 213 15.85 -20.22 -33.47
C ALA A 213 17.30 -19.82 -33.16
N VAL A 214 17.53 -19.10 -32.05
CA VAL A 214 18.87 -18.73 -31.58
C VAL A 214 19.60 -19.94 -31.01
N ASN A 215 18.95 -20.72 -30.15
CA ASN A 215 19.57 -21.86 -29.48
C ASN A 215 19.89 -23.03 -30.41
N THR A 216 19.24 -23.11 -31.58
CA THR A 216 19.64 -24.02 -32.66
C THR A 216 21.06 -23.73 -33.17
N GLN A 217 21.50 -22.47 -33.11
CA GLN A 217 22.80 -22.02 -33.61
C GLN A 217 23.84 -21.80 -32.50
N HIS A 218 23.37 -21.42 -31.32
CA HIS A 218 24.18 -21.22 -30.13
C HIS A 218 23.38 -21.55 -28.88
N GLN A 219 23.49 -22.79 -28.40
CA GLN A 219 22.82 -23.23 -27.19
C GLN A 219 23.17 -22.35 -25.99
N GLY A 220 22.15 -21.92 -25.24
CA GLY A 220 22.29 -21.16 -24.00
C GLY A 220 22.68 -19.69 -24.18
N LEU A 221 22.60 -19.14 -25.40
CA LEU A 221 22.79 -17.71 -25.64
C LEU A 221 21.56 -16.90 -25.21
N VAL A 222 20.37 -17.45 -25.49
CA VAL A 222 19.08 -16.85 -25.16
C VAL A 222 18.32 -17.80 -24.25
N GLU A 223 17.69 -17.24 -23.23
CA GLU A 223 16.70 -17.92 -22.40
C GLU A 223 15.41 -17.11 -22.36
N ALA A 224 14.26 -17.78 -22.40
CA ALA A 224 12.97 -17.15 -22.17
C ALA A 224 12.44 -17.44 -20.76
N ALA A 225 11.85 -16.44 -20.13
CA ALA A 225 11.21 -16.56 -18.83
C ALA A 225 9.86 -15.82 -18.83
N ALA A 226 8.83 -16.48 -18.28
CA ALA A 226 7.56 -15.82 -18.05
C ALA A 226 7.71 -14.77 -16.94
N MET A 227 7.07 -13.61 -17.15
CA MET A 227 6.92 -12.56 -16.15
C MET A 227 6.09 -13.11 -14.99
N PRO A 228 6.66 -13.24 -13.77
CA PRO A 228 5.93 -13.80 -12.66
C PRO A 228 4.80 -12.84 -12.25
N MET A 229 3.61 -13.41 -12.04
CA MET A 229 2.49 -12.68 -11.46
C MET A 229 2.41 -12.94 -9.96
N PRO A 230 2.10 -11.91 -9.16
CA PRO A 230 1.82 -12.12 -7.74
C PRO A 230 0.64 -13.07 -7.54
N SER A 231 0.60 -13.70 -6.37
CA SER A 231 -0.61 -14.40 -5.90
C SER A 231 -1.81 -13.42 -5.89
N PRO A 232 -3.07 -13.89 -5.92
CA PRO A 232 -4.24 -13.01 -5.82
C PRO A 232 -4.17 -12.06 -4.62
N ARG A 233 -3.69 -12.56 -3.48
CA ARG A 233 -3.42 -11.80 -2.24
C ARG A 233 -2.40 -10.69 -2.42
N ASP A 234 -1.25 -11.02 -2.98
CA ASP A 234 -0.18 -10.04 -3.21
C ASP A 234 -0.60 -9.02 -4.26
N LYS A 235 -1.35 -9.45 -5.29
CA LYS A 235 -1.95 -8.57 -6.30
C LYS A 235 -2.89 -7.58 -5.66
N GLU A 236 -3.82 -8.04 -4.82
CA GLU A 236 -4.74 -7.18 -4.09
C GLU A 236 -3.99 -6.20 -3.19
N THR A 237 -2.93 -6.65 -2.51
CA THR A 237 -2.08 -5.77 -1.69
C THR A 237 -1.47 -4.64 -2.52
N VAL A 238 -0.94 -4.94 -3.72
CA VAL A 238 -0.41 -3.92 -4.64
C VAL A 238 -1.50 -2.92 -5.03
N ILE A 239 -2.69 -3.39 -5.39
CA ILE A 239 -3.81 -2.53 -5.79
C ILE A 239 -4.26 -1.65 -4.62
N ARG A 240 -4.52 -2.27 -3.46
CA ARG A 240 -5.02 -1.62 -2.25
C ARG A 240 -4.08 -0.53 -1.75
N VAL A 241 -2.80 -0.85 -1.56
CA VAL A 241 -1.80 0.11 -1.07
C VAL A 241 -1.66 1.29 -2.04
N ASN A 242 -1.58 1.03 -3.34
CA ASN A 242 -1.44 2.11 -4.31
C ASN A 242 -2.73 2.92 -4.49
N THR A 243 -3.92 2.32 -4.33
CA THR A 243 -5.18 3.08 -4.24
C THR A 243 -5.13 4.02 -3.04
N ASN A 244 -4.77 3.53 -1.85
CA ASN A 244 -4.72 4.34 -0.62
C ASN A 244 -3.65 5.45 -0.70
N ARG A 245 -2.47 5.17 -1.27
CA ARG A 245 -1.38 6.14 -1.41
C ARG A 245 -1.63 7.22 -2.46
N LEU A 246 -2.45 6.95 -3.48
CA LEU A 246 -2.69 7.90 -4.58
C LEU A 246 -4.00 8.70 -4.43
N ASN A 247 -4.93 8.24 -3.59
CA ASN A 247 -6.29 8.78 -3.51
C ASN A 247 -6.63 9.37 -2.15
N SER A 248 -7.73 10.13 -2.11
CA SER A 248 -8.31 10.74 -0.91
C SER A 248 -9.35 9.85 -0.22
N PHE A 249 -9.48 8.62 -0.68
CA PHE A 249 -10.36 7.60 -0.13
C PHE A 249 -9.70 6.25 -0.34
N SER A 250 -10.05 5.29 0.52
CA SER A 250 -9.41 3.99 0.52
C SER A 250 -9.95 3.07 -0.59
N TYR A 251 -9.21 2.00 -0.85
CA TYR A 251 -9.66 0.84 -1.59
C TYR A 251 -10.98 0.26 -1.05
N TRP A 252 -11.11 0.13 0.26
CA TRP A 252 -12.28 -0.50 0.86
C TRP A 252 -13.53 0.39 0.80
N TYR A 253 -13.34 1.70 0.90
CA TYR A 253 -14.40 2.67 0.67
C TYR A 253 -14.97 2.56 -0.75
N CYS A 254 -14.12 2.30 -1.74
CA CYS A 254 -14.57 2.03 -3.11
C CYS A 254 -15.49 0.81 -3.17
N LEU A 255 -15.12 -0.28 -2.48
CA LEU A 255 -15.89 -1.52 -2.47
C LEU A 255 -17.17 -1.43 -1.63
N ASP A 256 -17.16 -0.74 -0.50
CA ASP A 256 -18.35 -0.56 0.35
C ASP A 256 -19.50 0.09 -0.40
N ARG A 257 -19.17 1.08 -1.22
CA ARG A 257 -20.14 1.85 -1.99
C ARG A 257 -20.57 1.15 -3.28
N ALA A 258 -19.86 0.10 -3.68
CA ALA A 258 -20.11 -0.63 -4.90
C ALA A 258 -21.32 -1.57 -4.78
N GLY A 259 -21.98 -1.81 -5.91
CA GLY A 259 -22.98 -2.87 -6.02
C GLY A 259 -22.37 -4.26 -5.89
N ILE A 260 -23.23 -5.26 -5.71
CA ILE A 260 -22.84 -6.67 -5.60
C ILE A 260 -22.06 -7.11 -6.86
N ASP A 261 -22.53 -6.70 -8.04
CA ASP A 261 -21.90 -7.08 -9.31
C ASP A 261 -20.50 -6.48 -9.47
N GLU A 262 -20.30 -5.23 -9.07
CA GLU A 262 -19.00 -4.59 -9.08
C GLU A 262 -18.01 -5.23 -8.08
N LYS A 263 -18.49 -5.64 -6.89
CA LYS A 263 -17.67 -6.40 -5.94
C LYS A 263 -17.24 -7.75 -6.51
N LYS A 264 -18.18 -8.51 -7.10
CA LYS A 264 -17.90 -9.79 -7.78
C LYS A 264 -16.92 -9.62 -8.93
N ASN A 265 -17.09 -8.58 -9.74
CA ASN A 265 -16.19 -8.28 -10.83
C ASN A 265 -14.77 -7.98 -10.34
N THR A 266 -14.64 -7.22 -9.25
CA THR A 266 -13.33 -6.95 -8.63
C THR A 266 -12.69 -8.23 -8.11
N TYR A 267 -13.44 -9.07 -7.39
CA TYR A 267 -12.97 -10.39 -6.94
C TYR A 267 -12.47 -11.26 -8.11
N ARG A 268 -13.29 -11.46 -9.14
CA ARG A 268 -12.94 -12.26 -10.33
C ARG A 268 -11.70 -11.73 -11.03
N THR A 269 -11.53 -10.41 -11.10
CA THR A 269 -10.35 -9.80 -11.73
C THR A 269 -9.07 -10.01 -10.89
N LEU A 270 -9.19 -9.95 -9.57
CA LEU A 270 -8.08 -10.21 -8.66
C LEU A 270 -7.62 -11.67 -8.70
N THR A 271 -8.56 -12.61 -8.81
CA THR A 271 -8.26 -14.05 -8.85
C THR A 271 -7.91 -14.57 -10.25
N ALA A 272 -8.32 -13.87 -11.32
CA ALA A 272 -7.99 -14.25 -12.69
C ALA A 272 -6.48 -14.21 -12.95
N ALA A 273 -5.97 -15.25 -13.61
CA ALA A 273 -4.67 -15.21 -14.25
C ALA A 273 -4.75 -14.30 -15.48
N PRO A 274 -3.76 -13.42 -15.72
CA PRO A 274 -3.73 -12.63 -16.93
C PRO A 274 -3.53 -13.53 -18.15
N SER A 275 -4.33 -13.32 -19.19
CA SER A 275 -4.15 -13.99 -20.47
C SER A 275 -4.35 -13.00 -21.62
N PRO A 276 -3.88 -13.32 -22.84
CA PRO A 276 -4.15 -12.48 -24.02
C PRO A 276 -5.65 -12.26 -24.28
N LYS A 277 -6.52 -13.16 -23.79
CA LYS A 277 -7.96 -13.16 -24.04
C LYS A 277 -8.80 -12.66 -22.85
N ALA A 278 -8.21 -12.53 -21.66
CA ALA A 278 -8.92 -12.12 -20.45
C ALA A 278 -8.04 -11.22 -19.56
N PRO A 279 -8.52 -10.00 -19.22
CA PRO A 279 -7.75 -9.04 -18.45
C PRO A 279 -7.69 -9.45 -16.96
N GLY A 280 -6.55 -9.98 -16.52
CA GLY A 280 -6.27 -10.35 -15.11
C GLY A 280 -5.04 -9.66 -14.50
N GLY A 281 -4.46 -8.69 -15.22
CA GLY A 281 -3.28 -7.92 -14.82
C GLY A 281 -3.60 -6.72 -13.92
N TYR A 282 -2.59 -5.95 -13.54
CA TYR A 282 -2.74 -4.84 -12.58
C TYR A 282 -3.72 -3.76 -13.07
N LYS A 283 -3.66 -3.38 -14.36
CA LYS A 283 -4.56 -2.38 -14.96
C LYS A 283 -6.03 -2.79 -14.82
N ALA A 284 -6.34 -4.05 -15.14
CA ALA A 284 -7.69 -4.59 -15.04
C ALA A 284 -8.23 -4.53 -13.60
N ALA A 285 -7.37 -4.85 -12.62
CA ALA A 285 -7.75 -4.82 -11.22
C ALA A 285 -7.99 -3.38 -10.73
N PHE A 286 -7.13 -2.42 -11.09
CA PHE A 286 -7.40 -1.00 -10.80
C PHE A 286 -8.69 -0.51 -11.47
N GLU A 287 -8.90 -0.82 -12.75
CA GLU A 287 -10.14 -0.47 -13.45
C GLU A 287 -11.38 -1.08 -12.79
N ALA A 288 -11.28 -2.29 -12.23
CA ALA A 288 -12.39 -2.91 -11.51
C ALA A 288 -12.74 -2.12 -10.24
N VAL A 289 -11.74 -1.67 -9.49
CA VAL A 289 -11.94 -0.80 -8.30
C VAL A 289 -12.48 0.57 -8.70
N ASP A 290 -11.99 1.16 -9.79
CA ASP A 290 -12.48 2.44 -10.31
C ASP A 290 -13.95 2.34 -10.75
N ARG A 291 -14.33 1.27 -11.45
CA ARG A 291 -15.74 1.00 -11.78
C ARG A 291 -16.59 0.82 -10.53
N ALA A 292 -16.05 0.20 -9.48
CA ALA A 292 -16.75 -0.02 -8.22
C ALA A 292 -17.18 1.30 -7.56
N ILE A 293 -16.30 2.31 -7.53
CA ILE A 293 -16.65 3.64 -7.00
C ILE A 293 -17.47 4.49 -7.97
N GLN A 294 -17.25 4.36 -9.29
CA GLN A 294 -18.01 5.14 -10.29
C GLN A 294 -19.49 4.78 -10.34
N ARG A 295 -19.82 3.48 -10.19
CA ARG A 295 -21.19 2.98 -10.22
C ARG A 295 -21.85 2.95 -8.84
N ALA A 296 -21.16 3.44 -7.82
CA ALA A 296 -21.70 3.57 -6.49
C ALA A 296 -22.97 4.42 -6.52
N THR A 297 -24.08 3.86 -6.04
CA THR A 297 -25.32 4.62 -5.86
C THR A 297 -25.22 5.37 -4.53
N PRO A 298 -25.41 6.71 -4.48
CA PRO A 298 -25.34 7.49 -3.24
C PRO A 298 -26.30 7.01 -2.15
N SER A 299 -27.42 6.39 -2.56
CA SER A 299 -28.54 5.99 -1.72
C SER A 299 -28.47 4.55 -1.21
N ARG A 300 -27.56 3.71 -1.74
CA ARG A 300 -27.53 2.28 -1.41
C ARG A 300 -26.64 2.05 -0.20
N ILE A 301 -27.18 2.35 0.97
CA ILE A 301 -26.67 1.87 2.26
C ILE A 301 -27.05 0.39 2.39
N GLY A 302 -26.55 -0.49 1.51
CA GLY A 302 -26.37 -1.88 1.95
C GLY A 302 -25.49 -1.79 3.20
N ARG A 303 -25.82 -2.49 4.31
CA ARG A 303 -25.14 -2.35 5.62
C ARG A 303 -23.63 -2.17 5.38
N PRO A 304 -23.09 -0.93 5.39
CA PRO A 304 -21.70 -0.74 5.05
C PRO A 304 -20.89 -1.54 6.06
N SER A 305 -19.78 -2.14 5.62
CA SER A 305 -18.89 -2.75 6.60
C SER A 305 -18.58 -1.69 7.66
N LYS A 306 -18.71 -2.05 8.94
CA LYS A 306 -18.58 -1.12 10.07
C LYS A 306 -17.22 -0.42 9.92
N LYS A 307 -17.22 0.90 9.60
CA LYS A 307 -15.99 1.72 9.63
C LYS A 307 -15.25 1.45 10.95
N CYS A 308 -13.93 1.45 10.89
CA CYS A 308 -13.07 1.31 12.05
C CYS A 308 -13.34 2.45 13.05
N LEU A 309 -13.03 2.24 14.34
CA LEU A 309 -13.31 3.23 15.40
C LEU A 309 -12.01 3.75 16.02
N LEU A 310 -11.75 5.05 15.88
CA LEU A 310 -10.71 5.78 16.63
C LEU A 310 -11.35 6.41 17.85
N THR A 311 -11.02 5.95 19.04
CA THR A 311 -11.56 6.51 20.29
C THR A 311 -10.51 7.29 21.05
N PHE A 312 -10.81 8.55 21.33
CA PHE A 312 -9.99 9.44 22.15
C PHE A 312 -10.66 9.61 23.51
N PHE A 313 -10.08 9.00 24.54
CA PHE A 313 -10.49 9.19 25.92
C PHE A 313 -9.76 10.39 26.52
N VAL A 314 -10.54 11.39 26.93
CA VAL A 314 -10.02 12.65 27.45
C VAL A 314 -10.47 12.84 28.89
N LEU A 315 -9.52 12.72 29.81
CA LEU A 315 -9.72 12.99 31.22
C LEU A 315 -9.62 14.50 31.43
N THR A 316 -10.62 15.11 32.08
CA THR A 316 -10.65 16.56 32.35
C THR A 316 -11.13 16.88 33.76
N ASP A 317 -10.80 18.08 34.23
CA ASP A 317 -11.25 18.64 35.50
C ASP A 317 -12.53 19.50 35.38
N ARG A 318 -13.09 19.63 34.17
CA ARG A 318 -14.38 20.31 33.98
C ARG A 318 -15.52 19.48 34.57
N ASP A 319 -16.49 20.17 35.16
CA ASP A 319 -17.75 19.56 35.60
C ASP A 319 -18.80 19.57 34.49
N ASP A 320 -18.74 20.57 33.59
CA ASP A 320 -19.57 20.62 32.39
C ASP A 320 -18.95 19.80 31.25
N ILE A 321 -19.15 18.48 31.32
CA ILE A 321 -18.63 17.52 30.33
C ILE A 321 -19.32 17.65 28.98
N ARG A 322 -20.64 17.86 28.99
CA ARG A 322 -21.42 17.93 27.75
C ARG A 322 -21.11 19.21 26.97
N GLY A 323 -21.03 20.35 27.65
CA GLY A 323 -20.62 21.61 27.04
C GLY A 323 -19.17 21.57 26.55
N ALA A 324 -18.27 20.84 27.22
CA ALA A 324 -16.91 20.64 26.72
C ALA A 324 -16.90 19.95 25.33
N VAL A 325 -17.74 18.93 25.12
CA VAL A 325 -17.89 18.26 23.82
C VAL A 325 -18.44 19.21 22.75
N ASP A 326 -19.42 20.03 23.10
CA ASP A 326 -20.04 20.99 22.17
C ASP A 326 -19.03 22.04 21.67
N LEU A 327 -18.01 22.36 22.46
CA LEU A 327 -16.97 23.32 22.09
C LEU A 327 -15.97 22.79 21.05
N PHE A 328 -15.82 21.47 20.87
CA PHE A 328 -14.76 20.92 20.02
C PHE A 328 -14.89 21.26 18.54
N ALA A 329 -16.10 21.54 18.07
CA ALA A 329 -16.39 21.91 16.68
C ALA A 329 -15.77 20.95 15.63
N LEU A 330 -15.79 19.64 15.90
CA LEU A 330 -15.28 18.59 15.01
C LEU A 330 -16.35 18.10 14.02
N GLY A 331 -17.35 18.93 13.68
CA GLY A 331 -18.46 18.54 12.82
C GLY A 331 -19.64 17.87 13.55
N ASN A 332 -20.51 17.23 12.77
CA ASN A 332 -21.74 16.62 13.29
C ASN A 332 -21.44 15.29 14.00
N TYR A 333 -22.08 15.08 15.14
CA TYR A 333 -21.90 13.87 15.93
C TYR A 333 -23.21 13.32 16.48
N THR A 334 -23.15 12.06 16.88
CA THR A 334 -24.21 11.36 17.61
C THR A 334 -23.75 11.06 19.03
N ARG A 335 -24.67 11.16 20.00
CA ARG A 335 -24.41 10.84 21.41
C ARG A 335 -24.87 9.44 21.75
N ASN A 336 -24.02 8.71 22.48
CA ASN A 336 -24.32 7.34 22.90
C ASN A 336 -24.78 7.24 24.36
N VAL A 337 -24.78 8.34 25.10
CA VAL A 337 -25.15 8.40 26.52
C VAL A 337 -26.12 9.55 26.80
N ASN A 338 -26.88 9.41 27.90
CA ASN A 338 -27.74 10.47 28.42
C ASN A 338 -26.90 11.54 29.13
N ASP A 339 -27.51 12.69 29.42
CA ASP A 339 -26.83 13.71 30.22
C ASP A 339 -26.60 13.21 31.65
N ASN A 340 -25.39 13.37 32.18
CA ASN A 340 -25.02 12.84 33.48
C ASN A 340 -23.87 13.58 34.20
N GLY A 341 -23.21 14.54 33.55
CA GLY A 341 -22.11 15.32 34.15
C GLY A 341 -20.81 14.57 34.46
N ILE A 342 -20.72 13.25 34.21
CA ILE A 342 -19.54 12.43 34.51
C ILE A 342 -18.80 12.00 33.24
N LEU A 343 -19.55 11.61 32.22
CA LEU A 343 -19.03 11.05 30.97
C LEU A 343 -19.93 11.43 29.79
N ASP A 344 -19.34 11.86 28.67
CA ASP A 344 -20.04 12.00 27.39
C ASP A 344 -19.30 11.23 26.29
N VAL A 345 -20.07 10.67 25.35
CA VAL A 345 -19.56 9.85 24.22
C VAL A 345 -20.11 10.41 22.93
N ALA A 346 -19.30 11.18 22.22
CA ALA A 346 -19.61 11.74 20.91
C ALA A 346 -18.94 10.93 19.80
N THR A 347 -19.74 10.46 18.84
CA THR A 347 -19.24 9.75 17.65
C THR A 347 -19.49 10.58 16.39
N TYR A 348 -18.42 10.93 15.71
CA TYR A 348 -18.39 11.69 14.46
C TYR A 348 -18.13 10.71 13.30
N SER A 349 -19.10 10.60 12.40
CA SER A 349 -19.01 9.64 11.29
C SER A 349 -18.42 10.23 10.01
N ASP A 350 -18.65 11.54 9.82
CA ASP A 350 -18.28 12.29 8.62
C ASP A 350 -17.86 13.73 9.01
N ASP A 351 -17.13 14.38 8.12
CA ASP A 351 -16.57 15.74 8.17
C ASP A 351 -15.71 16.10 9.39
N TRP A 352 -15.38 15.14 10.25
CA TRP A 352 -14.61 15.36 11.47
C TRP A 352 -13.15 15.72 11.24
N THR A 353 -12.65 15.47 10.05
CA THR A 353 -11.28 15.87 9.66
C THR A 353 -11.21 17.30 9.12
N SER A 354 -12.34 17.95 8.82
CA SER A 354 -12.37 19.25 8.13
C SER A 354 -11.75 20.40 8.94
N THR A 355 -11.83 20.34 10.27
CA THR A 355 -11.30 21.36 11.18
C THR A 355 -9.90 21.05 11.71
N LEU A 356 -9.37 19.86 11.38
CA LEU A 356 -8.07 19.39 11.82
C LEU A 356 -6.97 19.76 10.80
N ARG A 357 -5.73 19.91 11.28
CA ARG A 357 -4.61 20.44 10.49
C ARG A 357 -3.53 19.42 10.19
N PHE A 358 -3.67 18.17 10.63
CA PHE A 358 -2.72 17.10 10.28
C PHE A 358 -2.73 16.78 8.78
N GLY A 359 -1.54 16.53 8.24
CA GLY A 359 -1.36 16.08 6.86
C GLY A 359 -1.90 17.04 5.80
N ASP A 360 -2.00 16.53 4.57
CA ASP A 360 -2.71 17.19 3.47
C ASP A 360 -4.21 16.83 3.48
N GLU A 361 -5.00 17.55 2.67
CA GLU A 361 -6.45 17.29 2.55
C GLU A 361 -6.74 15.85 2.12
N ARG A 362 -5.89 15.28 1.26
CA ARG A 362 -5.99 13.90 0.79
C ARG A 362 -5.90 12.91 1.95
N SER A 363 -4.91 13.06 2.81
CA SER A 363 -4.67 12.19 3.97
C SER A 363 -5.82 12.26 4.97
N ARG A 364 -6.35 13.46 5.20
CA ARG A 364 -7.53 13.68 6.06
C ARG A 364 -8.76 12.95 5.53
N LYS A 365 -9.08 13.14 4.24
CA LYS A 365 -10.18 12.44 3.58
C LYS A 365 -9.99 10.92 3.55
N LEU A 366 -8.76 10.44 3.32
CA LEU A 366 -8.43 9.03 3.34
C LEU A 366 -8.75 8.41 4.70
N LEU A 367 -8.32 9.06 5.79
CA LEU A 367 -8.59 8.57 7.14
C LEU A 367 -10.08 8.51 7.45
N GLN A 368 -10.83 9.56 7.13
CA GLN A 368 -12.29 9.63 7.33
C GLN A 368 -13.07 8.60 6.50
N SER A 369 -12.54 8.19 5.35
CA SER A 369 -13.17 7.16 4.51
C SER A 369 -13.25 5.80 5.20
N GLU A 370 -12.38 5.54 6.17
CA GLU A 370 -12.21 4.26 6.85
C GLU A 370 -12.55 4.29 8.34
N TRP A 371 -12.33 5.44 8.99
CA TRP A 371 -12.44 5.57 10.43
C TRP A 371 -13.53 6.56 10.83
N ASN A 372 -14.30 6.17 11.83
CA ASN A 372 -15.10 7.09 12.64
C ASN A 372 -14.24 7.61 13.79
N LEU A 373 -14.41 8.89 14.10
CA LEU A 373 -13.84 9.47 15.30
C LEU A 373 -14.84 9.38 16.45
N ARG A 374 -14.39 8.92 17.61
CA ARG A 374 -15.13 8.96 18.85
C ARG A 374 -14.32 9.72 19.89
N VAL A 375 -14.95 10.68 20.54
CA VAL A 375 -14.38 11.41 21.66
C VAL A 375 -15.19 11.06 22.89
N VAL A 376 -14.50 10.48 23.89
CA VAL A 376 -15.06 10.16 25.20
C VAL A 376 -14.46 11.13 26.20
N VAL A 377 -15.27 12.02 26.75
CA VAL A 377 -14.81 13.00 27.75
C VAL A 377 -15.27 12.52 29.11
N VAL A 378 -14.35 12.46 30.07
CA VAL A 378 -14.63 12.00 31.43
C VAL A 378 -14.16 13.02 32.46
N GLY A 379 -15.02 13.33 33.43
CA GLY A 379 -14.82 14.37 34.43
C GLY A 379 -14.11 13.91 35.70
N ASN A 380 -14.03 14.84 36.67
CA ASN A 380 -13.37 14.62 37.96
C ASN A 380 -13.87 13.39 38.72
N GLN A 381 -15.16 13.08 38.65
CA GLN A 381 -15.72 11.89 39.32
C GLN A 381 -15.09 10.59 38.79
N PHE A 382 -14.90 10.49 37.48
CA PHE A 382 -14.24 9.33 36.86
C PHE A 382 -12.77 9.27 37.25
N VAL A 383 -12.07 10.41 37.23
CA VAL A 383 -10.65 10.51 37.63
C VAL A 383 -10.48 10.08 39.09
N SER A 384 -11.35 10.55 39.99
CA SER A 384 -11.37 10.19 41.42
C SER A 384 -11.53 8.69 41.65
N ALA A 385 -12.28 7.99 40.80
CA ALA A 385 -12.48 6.56 40.90
C ALA A 385 -11.37 5.75 40.22
N LEU A 386 -10.71 6.30 39.20
CA LEU A 386 -9.60 5.68 38.49
C LEU A 386 -8.32 5.65 39.36
N LEU A 387 -7.89 6.80 39.88
CA LEU A 387 -6.55 6.97 40.49
C LEU A 387 -6.28 6.06 41.71
N PRO A 388 -7.22 5.79 42.62
CA PRO A 388 -6.96 4.92 43.78
C PRO A 388 -6.85 3.43 43.43
N GLY A 389 -7.24 3.01 42.22
CA GLY A 389 -7.20 1.60 41.81
C GLY A 389 -8.19 0.66 42.51
N THR A 390 -9.03 1.15 43.43
CA THR A 390 -9.98 0.31 44.19
C THR A 390 -11.28 0.01 43.43
N ARG A 391 -11.55 0.73 42.33
CA ARG A 391 -12.79 0.63 41.53
C ARG A 391 -12.57 0.13 40.10
N ARG A 392 -11.44 -0.55 39.86
CA ARG A 392 -11.03 -1.07 38.53
C ARG A 392 -12.15 -1.79 37.76
N PRO A 393 -12.99 -2.67 38.35
CA PRO A 393 -14.06 -3.34 37.60
C PRO A 393 -15.13 -2.39 37.07
N LEU A 394 -15.50 -1.35 37.83
CA LEU A 394 -16.50 -0.37 37.40
C LEU A 394 -15.94 0.51 36.27
N ILE A 395 -14.70 0.99 36.44
CA ILE A 395 -14.00 1.78 35.41
C ILE A 395 -13.83 0.97 34.12
N ARG A 396 -13.47 -0.33 34.24
CA ARG A 396 -13.38 -1.23 33.09
C ARG A 396 -14.68 -1.29 32.30
N ARG A 397 -15.81 -1.52 32.98
CA ARG A 397 -17.13 -1.61 32.34
C ARG A 397 -17.51 -0.32 31.63
N LEU A 398 -17.25 0.84 32.24
CA LEU A 398 -17.51 2.15 31.63
C LEU A 398 -16.64 2.39 30.38
N ILE A 399 -15.36 2.01 30.41
CA ILE A 399 -14.48 2.07 29.23
C ILE A 399 -15.02 1.14 28.15
N ASP A 400 -15.26 -0.14 28.46
CA ASP A 400 -15.74 -1.12 27.49
C ASP A 400 -17.07 -0.71 26.85
N ALA A 401 -18.02 -0.22 27.66
CA ALA A 401 -19.31 0.24 27.17
C ALA A 401 -19.17 1.48 26.27
N SER A 402 -18.26 2.40 26.61
CA SER A 402 -17.95 3.57 25.76
C SER A 402 -17.28 3.19 24.43
N LEU A 403 -16.76 1.97 24.29
CA LEU A 403 -16.14 1.46 23.05
C LEU A 403 -17.10 0.73 22.12
N VAL A 404 -18.34 0.45 22.56
CA VAL A 404 -19.34 -0.19 21.72
C VAL A 404 -19.80 0.78 20.61
N TYR A 405 -19.52 0.44 19.36
CA TYR A 405 -20.01 1.21 18.20
C TYR A 405 -21.22 0.53 17.56
N HIS A 406 -22.34 1.26 17.59
CA HIS A 406 -23.56 0.92 16.91
C HIS A 406 -23.61 1.62 15.55
N GLY A 407 -23.39 0.86 14.48
CA GLY A 407 -23.40 1.40 13.12
C GLY A 407 -24.81 1.68 12.59
N PRO A 408 -24.91 2.24 11.38
CA PRO A 408 -26.18 2.46 10.68
C PRO A 408 -27.03 1.18 10.61
N GLY A 409 -28.33 1.29 10.89
CA GLY A 409 -29.27 0.16 10.87
C GLY A 409 -29.30 -0.68 12.16
N THR A 410 -28.59 -0.27 13.22
CA THR A 410 -28.78 -0.84 14.56
C THR A 410 -30.22 -0.60 15.02
N GLN A 411 -30.88 -1.64 15.57
CA GLN A 411 -32.25 -1.52 16.05
C GLN A 411 -32.34 -0.51 17.22
N THR A 412 -33.38 0.32 17.20
CA THR A 412 -33.63 1.32 18.25
C THR A 412 -33.63 0.71 19.65
N GLN A 413 -34.19 -0.49 19.81
CA GLN A 413 -34.25 -1.17 21.10
C GLN A 413 -32.86 -1.58 21.62
N THR A 414 -31.94 -1.95 20.74
CA THR A 414 -30.54 -2.25 21.09
C THR A 414 -29.84 -0.99 21.61
N LEU A 415 -30.04 0.15 20.95
CA LEU A 415 -29.47 1.45 21.37
C LEU A 415 -30.00 1.87 22.75
N ILE A 416 -31.31 1.73 22.98
CA ILE A 416 -31.93 2.05 24.28
C ILE A 416 -31.40 1.14 25.37
N SER A 417 -31.29 -0.17 25.11
CA SER A 417 -30.80 -1.14 26.09
C SER A 417 -29.34 -0.89 26.46
N HIS A 418 -28.51 -0.54 25.48
CA HIS A 418 -27.12 -0.17 25.71
C HIS A 418 -26.98 1.10 26.56
N ARG A 419 -27.76 2.16 26.24
CA ARG A 419 -27.80 3.39 27.04
C ARG A 419 -28.18 3.12 28.49
N ARG A 420 -29.24 2.33 28.72
CA ARG A 420 -29.67 1.95 30.08
C ARG A 420 -28.58 1.21 30.85
N ALA A 421 -27.84 0.32 30.19
CA ALA A 421 -26.74 -0.40 30.83
C ALA A 421 -25.61 0.54 31.26
N ILE A 422 -25.25 1.51 30.41
CA ILE A 422 -24.26 2.55 30.76
C ILE A 422 -24.76 3.42 31.91
N ASP A 423 -26.01 3.85 31.89
CA ASP A 423 -26.59 4.73 32.92
C ASP A 423 -26.54 4.08 34.32
N VAL A 424 -26.66 2.75 34.41
CA VAL A 424 -26.51 2.00 35.68
C VAL A 424 -25.09 2.12 36.23
N ASP A 425 -24.07 1.94 35.39
CA ASP A 425 -22.67 2.07 35.82
C ASP A 425 -22.31 3.54 36.12
N ILE A 426 -22.87 4.51 35.39
CA ILE A 426 -22.71 5.94 35.68
C ILE A 426 -23.33 6.29 37.03
N ALA A 427 -24.54 5.82 37.33
CA ALA A 427 -25.19 6.04 38.62
C ALA A 427 -24.39 5.43 39.79
N ALA A 428 -23.83 4.23 39.58
CA ALA A 428 -22.95 3.60 40.56
C ALA A 428 -21.66 4.42 40.80
N LEU A 429 -21.10 5.04 39.75
CA LEU A 429 -19.95 5.93 39.85
C LEU A 429 -20.29 7.25 40.54
N ALA A 430 -21.47 7.83 40.26
CA ALA A 430 -21.96 9.06 40.86
C ALA A 430 -22.17 8.95 42.37
N ALA A 431 -22.55 7.75 42.86
CA ALA A 431 -22.74 7.48 44.28
C ALA A 431 -21.43 7.41 45.08
N LEU A 432 -20.26 7.40 44.43
CA LEU A 432 -18.97 7.34 45.11
C LEU A 432 -18.52 8.73 45.59
N PRO A 433 -17.75 8.83 46.69
CA PRO A 433 -17.14 10.08 47.09
C PRO A 433 -16.17 10.61 46.02
N CYS A 434 -16.32 11.86 45.59
CA CYS A 434 -15.34 12.52 44.73
C CYS A 434 -14.14 12.98 45.58
N SER A 435 -12.95 12.50 45.26
CA SER A 435 -11.72 12.93 45.94
C SER A 435 -11.25 14.28 45.40
N ASN A 436 -10.45 15.01 46.19
CA ASN A 436 -9.80 16.22 45.69
C ASN A 436 -8.69 15.87 44.71
N ASN A 437 -8.94 16.06 43.41
CA ASN A 437 -7.99 15.79 42.34
C ASN A 437 -7.05 16.97 42.03
N ALA A 438 -7.10 18.09 42.76
CA ALA A 438 -6.21 19.23 42.53
C ALA A 438 -4.71 18.85 42.54
N PRO A 439 -4.21 17.96 43.42
CA PRO A 439 -2.82 17.50 43.38
C PRO A 439 -2.49 16.78 42.07
N PHE A 440 -3.40 15.96 41.55
CA PHE A 440 -3.22 15.27 40.26
C PHE A 440 -3.13 16.26 39.10
N TRP A 441 -4.02 17.25 39.05
CA TRP A 441 -4.03 18.27 38.01
C TRP A 441 -2.82 19.21 38.06
N ALA A 442 -2.24 19.43 39.23
CA ALA A 442 -1.04 20.24 39.43
C ALA A 442 0.25 19.61 38.86
N LEU A 443 0.28 18.29 38.62
CA LEU A 443 1.46 17.57 38.12
C LEU A 443 1.82 17.87 36.65
N GLY A 444 1.02 18.65 35.93
CA GLY A 444 1.29 18.97 34.53
C GLY A 444 1.39 17.70 33.68
N GLN A 445 2.40 17.61 32.80
CA GLN A 445 2.59 16.45 31.92
C GLN A 445 2.92 15.14 32.67
N VAL A 446 3.48 15.22 33.88
CA VAL A 446 3.90 14.04 34.67
C VAL A 446 2.71 13.21 35.16
N ARG A 447 1.49 13.79 35.15
CA ARG A 447 0.26 13.11 35.56
C ARG A 447 -0.07 11.86 34.73
N SER A 448 0.47 11.75 33.50
CA SER A 448 0.30 10.55 32.68
C SER A 448 0.80 9.29 33.37
N GLY A 449 1.93 9.37 34.08
CA GLY A 449 2.46 8.23 34.83
C GLY A 449 1.49 7.66 35.86
N GLN A 450 0.62 8.50 36.45
CA GLN A 450 -0.36 8.07 37.45
C GLN A 450 -1.55 7.35 36.81
N TYR A 451 -2.30 8.03 35.93
CA TYR A 451 -3.51 7.42 35.37
C TYR A 451 -3.18 6.26 34.43
N GLU A 452 -2.06 6.30 33.69
CA GLU A 452 -1.66 5.18 32.84
C GLU A 452 -1.25 3.95 33.64
N GLY A 453 -0.67 4.13 34.84
CA GLY A 453 -0.39 3.03 35.76
C GLY A 453 -1.66 2.24 36.10
N GLU A 454 -2.73 2.95 36.41
CA GLU A 454 -4.04 2.34 36.69
C GLU A 454 -4.71 1.79 35.42
N LEU A 455 -4.61 2.47 34.27
CA LEU A 455 -5.13 1.95 33.01
C LEU A 455 -4.44 0.65 32.61
N ARG A 456 -3.12 0.51 32.79
CA ARG A 456 -2.40 -0.76 32.57
C ARG A 456 -2.92 -1.90 33.45
N ALA A 457 -3.35 -1.59 34.67
CA ALA A 457 -3.92 -2.58 35.57
C ALA A 457 -5.38 -2.96 35.20
N ILE A 458 -6.11 -2.08 34.52
CA ILE A 458 -7.51 -2.27 34.11
C ILE A 458 -7.63 -2.89 32.70
N LEU A 459 -6.74 -2.49 31.80
CA LEU A 459 -6.76 -2.82 30.39
C LEU A 459 -5.62 -3.79 30.09
N PRO A 460 -5.91 -5.10 29.96
CA PRO A 460 -4.91 -6.04 29.47
C PRO A 460 -4.35 -5.53 28.15
N GLN A 461 -3.03 -5.65 27.97
CA GLN A 461 -2.34 -5.33 26.72
C GLN A 461 -2.36 -3.81 26.38
N TYR A 462 -2.46 -2.94 27.40
CA TYR A 462 -2.25 -1.50 27.27
C TYR A 462 -0.86 -1.17 26.71
N SER A 463 -0.80 -0.34 25.68
CA SER A 463 0.42 0.10 24.99
C SER A 463 1.32 -1.07 24.57
N THR A 464 0.70 -2.13 24.05
CA THR A 464 1.42 -3.29 23.49
C THR A 464 1.25 -3.33 21.97
N ALA A 465 2.25 -3.88 21.27
CA ALA A 465 2.17 -4.07 19.83
C ALA A 465 0.98 -4.96 19.47
N ARG A 466 0.21 -4.53 18.46
CA ARG A 466 -0.96 -5.23 17.96
C ARG A 466 -0.86 -5.49 16.47
N PRO A 467 -1.37 -6.64 15.99
CA PRO A 467 -1.48 -6.90 14.55
C PRO A 467 -2.23 -5.76 13.86
N GLY A 468 -1.77 -5.39 12.66
CA GLY A 468 -2.43 -4.40 11.81
C GLY A 468 -2.18 -2.94 12.14
N PHE A 469 -1.42 -2.60 13.18
CA PHE A 469 -0.98 -1.21 13.45
C PHE A 469 0.48 -0.95 13.05
N MET A 470 1.07 -1.84 12.24
CA MET A 470 2.51 -1.83 11.93
C MET A 470 3.37 -1.78 13.21
N HIS A 471 4.15 -0.71 13.38
CA HIS A 471 4.96 -0.44 14.58
C HIS A 471 4.29 0.54 15.55
N TYR A 472 3.15 1.12 15.17
CA TYR A 472 2.41 2.02 16.05
C TYR A 472 1.67 1.22 17.12
N MET A 473 1.70 1.74 18.34
CA MET A 473 1.08 1.11 19.51
C MET A 473 0.00 2.06 20.03
N PRO A 474 -1.27 1.90 19.62
CA PRO A 474 -2.37 2.56 20.30
C PRO A 474 -2.32 2.24 21.79
N ASP A 475 -2.71 3.18 22.64
CA ASP A 475 -2.71 2.98 24.09
C ASP A 475 -3.56 1.77 24.49
N TYR A 476 -4.65 1.53 23.78
CA TYR A 476 -5.41 0.29 23.90
C TYR A 476 -6.10 -0.07 22.59
N SER A 477 -6.23 -1.36 22.31
CA SER A 477 -7.00 -1.86 21.18
C SER A 477 -7.65 -3.19 21.57
N PRO A 478 -8.97 -3.19 21.84
CA PRO A 478 -9.72 -4.42 22.13
C PRO A 478 -9.97 -5.25 20.86
N GLU A 479 -10.05 -4.59 19.71
CA GLU A 479 -10.19 -5.20 18.39
C GLU A 479 -9.02 -4.73 17.53
N PRO A 480 -8.01 -5.59 17.26
CA PRO A 480 -6.86 -5.20 16.45
C PRO A 480 -7.30 -4.91 15.01
N TYR A 481 -6.58 -4.04 14.29
CA TYR A 481 -6.87 -3.80 12.89
C TYR A 481 -6.64 -5.09 12.09
N ARG A 482 -7.70 -5.60 11.46
CA ARG A 482 -7.62 -6.73 10.54
C ARG A 482 -7.66 -6.21 9.11
N PRO A 483 -6.55 -6.30 8.35
CA PRO A 483 -6.59 -6.04 6.92
C PRO A 483 -7.61 -6.99 6.31
N CYS A 484 -8.63 -6.43 5.68
CA CYS A 484 -9.56 -7.22 4.89
C CYS A 484 -8.85 -7.75 3.64
N GLU A 485 -9.42 -8.77 3.00
CA GLU A 485 -8.80 -9.35 1.81
C GLU A 485 -9.89 -9.96 0.96
N LEU A 486 -10.33 -9.25 -0.07
CA LEU A 486 -11.37 -9.73 -0.99
C LEU A 486 -10.94 -11.02 -1.67
N SER A 487 -9.65 -11.15 -2.00
CA SER A 487 -9.06 -12.36 -2.59
C SER A 487 -8.99 -13.56 -1.65
N SER A 488 -9.24 -13.38 -0.34
CA SER A 488 -9.39 -14.49 0.61
C SER A 488 -10.76 -15.19 0.52
N SER A 489 -11.71 -14.59 -0.19
CA SER A 489 -13.03 -15.18 -0.42
C SER A 489 -12.92 -16.49 -1.22
N THR A 490 -13.58 -17.54 -0.73
CA THR A 490 -13.57 -18.87 -1.35
C THR A 490 -14.43 -18.97 -2.61
N SER A 491 -15.39 -18.07 -2.76
CA SER A 491 -16.27 -17.95 -3.93
C SER A 491 -16.62 -16.49 -4.22
N ASP A 492 -17.36 -16.26 -5.30
CA ASP A 492 -17.93 -14.95 -5.63
C ASP A 492 -19.35 -14.76 -5.05
N SER A 493 -19.75 -15.54 -4.05
CA SER A 493 -21.05 -15.37 -3.39
C SER A 493 -21.10 -14.08 -2.56
N ASP A 494 -22.28 -13.46 -2.49
CA ASP A 494 -22.48 -12.19 -1.78
C ASP A 494 -22.10 -12.29 -0.30
N SER A 495 -22.41 -13.41 0.33
CA SER A 495 -22.13 -13.64 1.76
C SER A 495 -20.63 -13.70 2.02
N GLU A 496 -19.89 -14.46 1.22
CA GLU A 496 -18.44 -14.64 1.41
C GLU A 496 -17.67 -13.37 1.09
N ILE A 497 -18.03 -12.67 0.00
CA ILE A 497 -17.45 -11.37 -0.33
C ILE A 497 -17.66 -10.36 0.79
N ASN A 498 -18.89 -10.26 1.34
CA ASN A 498 -19.16 -9.30 2.41
C ASN A 498 -18.45 -9.64 3.73
N GLU A 499 -18.24 -10.92 4.03
CA GLU A 499 -17.43 -11.33 5.17
C GLU A 499 -15.94 -11.06 4.94
N ALA A 500 -15.42 -11.29 3.74
CA ALA A 500 -14.02 -11.04 3.37
C ALA A 500 -13.61 -9.55 3.44
N ILE A 501 -14.57 -8.63 3.23
CA ILE A 501 -14.36 -7.18 3.31
C ILE A 501 -14.75 -6.58 4.68
N ARG A 502 -15.08 -7.43 5.66
CA ARG A 502 -15.55 -6.98 6.98
C ARG A 502 -14.39 -6.47 7.83
N ARG A 503 -14.34 -5.16 8.00
CA ARG A 503 -13.37 -4.49 8.88
C ARG A 503 -13.73 -4.65 10.35
N SER A 504 -12.71 -4.83 11.17
CA SER A 504 -12.76 -4.74 12.62
C SER A 504 -11.48 -4.07 13.08
N ALA A 505 -11.64 -2.91 13.71
CA ALA A 505 -10.58 -2.22 14.41
C ALA A 505 -11.20 -1.22 15.40
N VAL A 506 -10.76 -1.31 16.65
CA VAL A 506 -11.02 -0.30 17.67
C VAL A 506 -9.66 0.08 18.22
N ALA A 507 -9.27 1.33 18.00
CA ALA A 507 -8.04 1.90 18.53
C ALA A 507 -8.40 2.99 19.54
N CYS A 508 -7.71 3.02 20.66
CA CYS A 508 -7.98 3.92 21.77
C CYS A 508 -6.71 4.68 22.15
N GLU A 509 -6.86 5.99 22.34
CA GLU A 509 -5.83 6.89 22.82
C GLU A 509 -6.34 7.55 24.10
N PHE A 510 -5.53 7.56 25.16
CA PHE A 510 -5.87 8.18 26.43
C PHE A 510 -5.03 9.43 26.64
N THR A 511 -5.68 10.51 27.04
CA THR A 511 -5.01 11.76 27.38
C THR A 511 -5.72 12.45 28.51
N SER A 512 -5.00 13.33 29.20
CA SER A 512 -5.56 14.18 30.24
C SER A 512 -5.33 15.63 29.88
N ILE A 513 -6.39 16.44 29.89
CA ILE A 513 -6.36 17.85 29.56
C ILE A 513 -7.10 18.62 30.67
N LYS A 514 -6.32 19.32 31.47
CA LYS A 514 -6.83 20.30 32.43
C LYS A 514 -7.40 21.50 31.69
N ASP A 515 -8.54 22.01 32.13
CA ASP A 515 -9.26 23.16 31.58
C ASP A 515 -9.49 22.99 30.07
N ILE A 516 -10.02 21.83 29.67
CA ILE A 516 -10.06 21.42 28.27
C ILE A 516 -10.72 22.46 27.35
N THR A 517 -10.01 22.74 26.25
CA THR A 517 -10.44 23.58 25.13
C THR A 517 -10.40 22.81 23.81
N ALA A 518 -11.14 23.32 22.82
CA ALA A 518 -11.12 22.78 21.46
C ALA A 518 -9.71 22.75 20.86
N GLN A 519 -8.93 23.81 21.06
CA GLN A 519 -7.57 23.92 20.52
C GLN A 519 -6.63 22.86 21.09
N GLN A 520 -6.71 22.58 22.40
CA GLN A 520 -5.88 21.54 23.03
C GLN A 520 -6.22 20.15 22.50
N LEU A 521 -7.52 19.84 22.34
CA LEU A 521 -7.95 18.57 21.76
C LEU A 521 -7.48 18.45 20.30
N GLN A 522 -7.70 19.47 19.48
CA GLN A 522 -7.28 19.48 18.08
C GLN A 522 -5.76 19.32 17.96
N THR A 523 -4.98 20.00 18.80
CA THR A 523 -3.51 19.84 18.85
C THR A 523 -3.10 18.40 19.20
N TYR A 524 -3.81 17.76 20.13
CA TYR A 524 -3.57 16.36 20.47
C TYR A 524 -3.89 15.42 19.31
N LEU A 525 -5.04 15.61 18.66
CA LEU A 525 -5.47 14.84 17.49
C LEU A 525 -4.48 15.02 16.34
N ASP A 526 -4.06 16.25 16.05
CA ASP A 526 -3.14 16.56 14.95
C ASP A 526 -1.79 15.83 15.07
N ARG A 527 -1.35 15.58 16.31
CA ARG A 527 -0.14 14.81 16.59
C ARG A 527 -0.34 13.29 16.43
N LYS A 528 -1.52 12.77 16.75
CA LYS A 528 -1.78 11.32 16.84
C LYS A 528 -2.29 10.73 15.53
N LEU A 529 -3.16 11.44 14.82
CA LEU A 529 -3.83 10.97 13.60
C LEU A 529 -2.90 10.66 12.42
N PRO A 530 -1.74 11.33 12.23
CA PRO A 530 -0.79 10.95 11.18
C PRO A 530 -0.39 9.47 11.19
N ASN A 531 -0.19 8.87 12.37
CA ASN A 531 0.18 7.45 12.47
C ASN A 531 -0.88 6.52 11.86
N TYR A 532 -2.17 6.88 12.01
CA TYR A 532 -3.28 6.11 11.45
C TYR A 532 -3.43 6.33 9.94
N VAL A 533 -3.04 7.49 9.42
CA VAL A 533 -2.92 7.70 7.96
C VAL A 533 -1.84 6.76 7.40
N ASP A 534 -0.69 6.68 8.04
CA ASP A 534 0.41 5.81 7.59
C ASP A 534 -0.02 4.33 7.60
N ILE A 535 -0.73 3.90 8.66
CA ILE A 535 -1.36 2.57 8.73
C ILE A 535 -2.25 2.30 7.51
N MET A 536 -3.11 3.25 7.15
CA MET A 536 -4.00 3.12 6.00
C MET A 536 -3.27 3.15 4.66
N GLN A 537 -2.14 3.84 4.55
CA GLN A 537 -1.41 3.92 3.29
C GLN A 537 -0.65 2.64 2.99
N GLU A 538 -0.13 1.94 4.00
CA GLU A 538 0.72 0.77 3.81
C GLU A 538 0.00 -0.57 3.98
N GLN A 539 -1.24 -0.56 4.49
CA GLN A 539 -2.09 -1.74 4.61
C GLN A 539 -3.32 -1.60 3.77
#